data_AF-A0A0R3P5P8-F1
#
_entry.id   AF-A0A0R3P5P8-F1
#
_cell.length_a   1.000
_cell.length_b   1.000
_cell.length_c   1.000
_cell.angle_alpha   90.00
_cell.angle_beta   90.00
_cell.angle_gamma   90.00
#
_symmetry.space_group_name_H-M   'P 1'
#
loop_
_entity.id
_entity.type
_entity.pdbx_description
1 polymer ?
#
loop_
_entity_poly.entity_id
_entity_poly.type
_entity_poly.pdbx_seq_one_letter_code
_entity_poly.pdbx_strand_id
1 'polypeptide(L)'
;MSTDMSWDIFCCICSSCFIACIVRQSNAGQAQCESLVEYENTPFRLSCEAKYSRSLKLHYRDRRIRTDTPYRVWVRGDPRRHIELLITLHKSPLWDCGSVRCSPNWLHCHCQHSYGIGIAIRPDSIFCYKFNFSYVGELQSECGMKPLRVDFVAIHYGVWYRDAGRISSSGAGRLKWALWSA
;
A
#
# COMPACT_ATOMS: atom_id res chain seq x y z
N MET A 1 0.09 52.37 -13.17
CA MET A 1 -0.24 51.81 -11.85
C MET A 1 -0.34 50.30 -12.04
N SER A 2 0.79 49.61 -12.20
CA SER A 2 1.74 49.19 -11.14
C SER A 2 1.11 48.06 -10.31
N THR A 3 1.31 46.80 -10.73
CA THR A 3 2.36 45.84 -10.31
C THR A 3 1.85 45.00 -9.14
N ASP A 4 1.74 43.67 -9.26
CA ASP A 4 2.91 42.82 -9.01
C ASP A 4 2.89 41.49 -9.78
N MET A 5 4.02 41.20 -10.43
CA MET A 5 4.38 40.00 -11.18
C MET A 5 5.87 39.78 -10.88
N SER A 6 6.26 38.68 -10.22
CA SER A 6 7.63 38.41 -9.74
C SER A 6 7.68 37.10 -8.94
N TRP A 7 8.56 36.11 -9.13
CA TRP A 7 9.71 35.88 -10.01
C TRP A 7 9.98 34.36 -10.10
N ASP A 8 10.36 33.87 -11.28
CA ASP A 8 11.20 32.67 -11.47
C ASP A 8 12.54 32.82 -10.74
N ILE A 9 13.17 31.73 -10.28
CA ILE A 9 14.63 31.54 -10.04
C ILE A 9 14.82 30.16 -9.35
N PHE A 10 15.65 29.18 -9.71
CA PHE A 10 16.81 29.08 -10.62
C PHE A 10 17.07 27.59 -10.95
N CYS A 11 17.46 27.32 -12.20
CA CYS A 11 18.21 26.12 -12.56
C CYS A 11 19.62 26.21 -11.98
N CYS A 12 19.95 25.39 -10.99
CA CYS A 12 21.35 25.10 -10.66
C CYS A 12 21.86 23.98 -11.58
N ILE A 13 22.52 24.37 -12.67
CA ILE A 13 23.49 23.52 -13.36
C ILE A 13 24.76 23.54 -12.50
N CYS A 14 25.02 22.49 -11.74
CA CYS A 14 26.30 22.27 -11.08
C CYS A 14 26.75 20.83 -11.30
N SER A 15 27.88 20.68 -12.00
CA SER A 15 28.41 19.46 -12.62
C SER A 15 28.93 18.36 -11.66
N SER A 16 28.52 18.35 -10.40
CA SER A 16 29.02 17.38 -9.42
C SER A 16 28.17 17.35 -8.15
N CYS A 17 26.85 17.29 -8.30
CA CYS A 17 25.96 16.96 -7.19
C CYS A 17 25.41 15.55 -7.38
N PHE A 18 25.76 14.66 -6.45
CA PHE A 18 25.01 13.44 -6.17
C PHE A 18 23.54 13.83 -5.91
N ILE A 19 22.72 13.80 -6.95
CA ILE A 19 21.28 13.93 -6.81
C ILE A 19 20.80 12.59 -6.25
N ALA A 20 20.83 12.49 -4.92
CA ALA A 20 19.79 11.74 -4.26
C ALA A 20 18.48 12.43 -4.67
N CYS A 21 17.73 11.81 -5.57
CA CYS A 21 16.35 12.19 -5.84
C CYS A 21 15.58 12.00 -4.53
N ILE A 22 15.59 13.03 -3.68
CA ILE A 22 14.60 13.17 -2.63
C ILE A 22 13.32 13.53 -3.39
N VAL A 23 12.59 12.50 -3.81
CA VAL A 23 11.20 12.64 -4.19
C VAL A 23 10.50 13.17 -2.94
N ARG A 24 10.28 14.48 -2.92
CA ARG A 24 9.49 15.14 -1.90
C ARG A 24 8.11 14.46 -1.97
N GLN A 25 7.75 13.68 -0.95
CA GLN A 25 6.47 12.97 -0.82
C GLN A 25 5.31 13.96 -0.66
N SER A 26 5.07 14.83 -1.65
CA SER A 26 3.85 15.65 -1.71
C SER A 26 2.66 14.84 -2.24
N ASN A 27 2.93 13.69 -2.89
CA ASN A 27 1.92 12.88 -3.57
C ASN A 27 1.64 11.54 -2.87
N ALA A 28 1.98 11.39 -1.60
CA ALA A 28 1.61 10.21 -0.80
C ALA A 28 1.12 10.70 0.56
N GLY A 29 -0.14 10.44 0.91
CA GLY A 29 -0.72 10.91 2.16
C GLY A 29 -2.13 10.38 2.37
N GLN A 30 -2.60 10.42 3.62
CA GLN A 30 -3.93 9.92 4.02
C GLN A 30 -5.08 10.50 3.16
N ALA A 31 -4.97 11.76 2.73
CA ALA A 31 -5.94 12.41 1.84
C ALA A 31 -6.10 11.69 0.49
N GLN A 32 -5.10 10.92 0.05
CA GLN A 32 -5.21 10.14 -1.18
C GLN A 32 -5.89 8.79 -0.97
N CYS A 33 -6.03 8.32 0.27
CA CYS A 33 -6.74 7.08 0.56
C CYS A 33 -8.26 7.24 0.52
N GLU A 34 -8.80 8.45 0.38
CA GLU A 34 -10.25 8.69 0.22
C GLU A 34 -10.83 7.94 -0.98
N SER A 35 -10.07 7.78 -2.07
CA SER A 35 -10.51 6.99 -3.24
C SER A 35 -10.71 5.51 -2.94
N LEU A 36 -10.13 4.96 -1.85
CA LEU A 36 -10.44 3.60 -1.41
C LEU A 36 -11.93 3.45 -1.02
N VAL A 37 -12.60 4.52 -0.63
CA VAL A 37 -14.01 4.50 -0.21
C VAL A 37 -14.95 4.81 -1.39
N GLU A 38 -14.51 5.64 -2.34
CA GLU A 38 -15.34 6.23 -3.40
C GLU A 38 -15.85 5.22 -4.45
N TYR A 39 -15.13 4.12 -4.69
CA TYR A 39 -15.57 3.06 -5.61
C TYR A 39 -16.51 2.08 -4.89
N GLU A 40 -17.76 2.50 -4.71
CA GLU A 40 -18.78 1.80 -3.91
C GLU A 40 -19.09 0.36 -4.39
N ASN A 41 -19.30 -0.52 -3.41
CA ASN A 41 -19.83 -1.90 -3.47
C ASN A 41 -18.99 -3.02 -4.11
N THR A 42 -17.91 -2.73 -4.83
CA THR A 42 -17.05 -3.79 -5.40
C THR A 42 -15.89 -4.16 -4.45
N PRO A 43 -15.85 -5.41 -3.92
CA PRO A 43 -14.75 -5.83 -3.07
C PRO A 43 -13.46 -6.06 -3.88
N PHE A 44 -12.32 -5.79 -3.28
CA PHE A 44 -11.02 -6.24 -3.75
C PHE A 44 -10.96 -7.76 -3.74
N ARG A 45 -10.67 -8.36 -4.89
CA ARG A 45 -10.49 -9.80 -5.08
C ARG A 45 -9.00 -10.12 -5.06
N LEU A 46 -8.63 -11.23 -4.43
CA LEU A 46 -7.24 -11.69 -4.47
C LEU A 46 -6.88 -12.03 -5.92
N SER A 47 -5.81 -11.41 -6.42
CA SER A 47 -5.32 -11.68 -7.77
C SER A 47 -4.08 -12.58 -7.75
N CYS A 48 -3.17 -12.38 -6.79
CA CYS A 48 -1.98 -13.22 -6.65
C CYS A 48 -1.34 -13.10 -5.26
N GLU A 49 -0.47 -14.07 -4.95
CA GLU A 49 0.40 -14.10 -3.76
C GLU A 49 1.82 -14.47 -4.19
N ALA A 50 2.83 -13.79 -3.64
CA ALA A 50 4.23 -14.08 -3.90
C ALA A 50 5.13 -13.67 -2.72
N LYS A 51 6.44 -13.88 -2.87
CA LYS A 51 7.46 -13.44 -1.91
C LYS A 51 8.34 -12.37 -2.54
N TYR A 52 8.65 -11.34 -1.76
CA TYR A 52 9.45 -10.21 -2.19
C TYR A 52 10.87 -10.64 -2.54
N SER A 53 11.25 -10.52 -3.81
CA SER A 53 12.52 -11.07 -4.28
C SER A 53 13.73 -10.25 -3.81
N ARG A 54 14.91 -10.89 -3.91
CA ARG A 54 16.19 -10.20 -3.72
C ARG A 54 16.40 -9.12 -4.78
N SER A 55 15.93 -9.35 -6.01
CA SER A 55 16.05 -8.41 -7.12
C SER A 55 15.30 -7.12 -6.84
N LEU A 56 14.02 -7.20 -6.43
CA LEU A 56 13.23 -6.04 -5.99
C LEU A 56 13.91 -5.30 -4.84
N LYS A 57 14.45 -6.05 -3.86
CA LYS A 57 15.13 -5.45 -2.71
C LYS A 57 16.37 -4.65 -3.10
N LEU A 58 17.16 -5.14 -4.06
CA LEU A 58 18.34 -4.44 -4.54
C LEU A 58 17.99 -3.23 -5.40
N HIS A 59 16.93 -3.35 -6.22
CA HIS A 59 16.49 -2.30 -7.13
C HIS A 59 15.84 -1.13 -6.39
N TYR A 60 14.78 -1.40 -5.62
CA TYR A 60 13.99 -0.36 -4.95
C TYR A 60 14.48 0.02 -3.56
N ARG A 61 15.32 -0.82 -2.95
CA ARG A 61 15.91 -0.58 -1.61
C ARG A 61 14.87 -0.22 -0.55
N ASP A 62 13.65 -0.74 -0.65
CA ASP A 62 12.57 -0.46 0.29
C ASP A 62 12.99 -0.88 1.70
N ARG A 63 13.18 0.09 2.60
CA ARG A 63 13.68 -0.15 3.96
C ARG A 63 12.69 -0.90 4.85
N ARG A 64 11.41 -0.94 4.50
CA ARG A 64 10.33 -1.54 5.30
C ARG A 64 10.10 -3.02 4.99
N ILE A 65 10.76 -3.56 3.96
CA ILE A 65 10.55 -4.93 3.48
C ILE A 65 11.88 -5.68 3.48
N ARG A 66 11.87 -6.97 3.84
CA ARG A 66 13.01 -7.86 3.67
C ARG A 66 12.77 -8.82 2.50
N THR A 67 13.83 -9.38 1.95
CA THR A 67 13.71 -10.53 1.04
C THR A 67 12.87 -11.63 1.67
N ASP A 68 12.13 -12.36 0.85
CA ASP A 68 11.21 -13.43 1.24
C ASP A 68 9.98 -12.99 2.04
N THR A 69 9.79 -11.67 2.22
CA THR A 69 8.56 -11.12 2.79
C THR A 69 7.38 -11.52 1.90
N PRO A 70 6.34 -12.17 2.43
CA PRO A 70 5.17 -12.49 1.64
C PRO A 70 4.39 -11.21 1.32
N TYR A 71 3.87 -11.13 0.11
CA TYR A 71 2.93 -10.09 -0.28
C TYR A 71 1.77 -10.63 -1.11
N ARG A 72 0.68 -9.89 -1.13
CA ARG A 72 -0.51 -10.18 -1.95
C ARG A 72 -0.93 -8.96 -2.73
N VAL A 73 -1.43 -9.20 -3.94
CA VAL A 73 -2.02 -8.18 -4.80
C VAL A 73 -3.51 -8.47 -4.92
N TRP A 74 -4.29 -7.46 -4.60
CA TRP A 74 -5.74 -7.47 -4.67
C TRP A 74 -6.21 -6.44 -5.69
N VAL A 75 -7.19 -6.79 -6.50
CA VAL A 75 -7.69 -5.97 -7.60
C VAL A 75 -9.17 -5.70 -7.40
N ARG A 76 -9.61 -4.47 -7.67
CA ARG A 76 -11.02 -4.17 -7.93
C ARG A 76 -11.16 -3.20 -9.10
N GLY A 77 -12.36 -3.16 -9.67
CA GLY A 77 -12.71 -2.27 -10.77
C GLY A 77 -12.96 -3.00 -12.09
N ASP A 78 -13.23 -2.22 -13.13
CA ASP A 78 -13.44 -2.70 -14.50
C ASP A 78 -12.24 -2.24 -15.34
N PRO A 79 -11.53 -3.16 -16.04
CA PRO A 79 -10.41 -2.82 -16.90
C PRO A 79 -10.70 -1.76 -17.97
N ARG A 80 -11.98 -1.53 -18.32
CA ARG A 80 -12.40 -0.53 -19.30
C ARG A 80 -12.68 0.84 -18.70
N ARG A 81 -12.73 0.97 -17.37
CA ARG A 81 -13.16 2.19 -16.68
C ARG A 81 -12.16 2.68 -15.66
N HIS A 82 -11.85 1.81 -14.69
CA HIS A 82 -11.09 2.20 -13.51
C HIS A 82 -10.56 0.94 -12.83
N ILE A 83 -9.25 0.87 -12.61
CA ILE A 83 -8.60 -0.24 -11.93
C ILE A 83 -7.89 0.27 -10.68
N GLU A 84 -8.19 -0.38 -9.56
CA GLU A 84 -7.51 -0.12 -8.29
C GLU A 84 -6.80 -1.36 -7.78
N LEU A 85 -5.61 -1.13 -7.22
CA LEU A 85 -4.82 -2.14 -6.54
C LEU A 85 -4.76 -1.88 -5.04
N LEU A 86 -4.90 -2.95 -4.27
CA LEU A 86 -4.44 -3.02 -2.89
C LEU A 86 -3.30 -4.03 -2.84
N ILE A 87 -2.14 -3.62 -2.37
CA ILE A 87 -0.97 -4.47 -2.17
C ILE A 87 -0.73 -4.58 -0.67
N THR A 88 -0.79 -5.78 -0.12
CA THR A 88 -0.47 -6.02 1.29
C THR A 88 0.90 -6.68 1.38
N LEU A 89 1.86 -5.97 1.94
CA LEU A 89 3.20 -6.45 2.27
C LEU A 89 3.20 -6.91 3.73
N HIS A 90 3.86 -8.02 4.03
CA HIS A 90 3.77 -8.72 5.32
C HIS A 90 2.41 -9.36 5.55
N LYS A 91 2.37 -10.38 6.40
CA LYS A 91 1.11 -10.95 6.85
C LYS A 91 0.35 -9.92 7.67
N SER A 92 -0.93 -9.75 7.37
CA SER A 92 -1.84 -8.84 8.06
C SER A 92 -3.15 -9.57 8.37
N PRO A 93 -4.05 -9.00 9.18
CA PRO A 93 -5.39 -9.56 9.36
C PRO A 93 -6.15 -9.80 8.05
N LEU A 94 -5.78 -9.12 6.96
CA LEU A 94 -6.38 -9.33 5.64
C LEU A 94 -5.91 -10.61 4.93
N TRP A 95 -4.91 -11.31 5.47
CA TRP A 95 -4.31 -12.49 4.84
C TRP A 95 -5.23 -13.71 4.79
N ASP A 96 -6.26 -13.75 5.62
CA ASP A 96 -7.21 -14.86 5.61
C ASP A 96 -8.55 -14.48 4.93
N CYS A 97 -8.64 -13.27 4.37
CA CYS A 97 -9.82 -12.83 3.64
C CYS A 97 -9.90 -13.50 2.25
N GLY A 98 -11.08 -13.97 1.85
CA GLY A 98 -11.35 -14.33 0.45
C GLY A 98 -11.51 -13.10 -0.46
N SER A 99 -12.00 -11.99 0.11
CA SER A 99 -12.05 -10.68 -0.55
C SER A 99 -12.08 -9.56 0.48
N VAL A 100 -11.67 -8.36 0.12
CA VAL A 100 -11.52 -7.22 1.03
C VAL A 100 -12.47 -6.10 0.63
N ARG A 101 -13.19 -5.53 1.60
CA ARG A 101 -13.99 -4.31 1.44
C ARG A 101 -13.33 -3.15 2.16
N CYS A 102 -13.61 -1.96 1.65
CA CYS A 102 -13.25 -0.71 2.30
C CYS A 102 -14.50 -0.06 2.88
N SER A 103 -14.39 0.36 4.13
CA SER A 103 -15.27 1.29 4.82
C SER A 103 -14.47 2.53 5.20
N PRO A 104 -15.11 3.64 5.59
CA PRO A 104 -14.40 4.82 6.07
C PRO A 104 -13.36 4.43 7.14
N ASN A 105 -12.08 4.70 6.84
CA ASN A 105 -10.92 4.40 7.68
C ASN A 105 -10.68 2.92 8.02
N TRP A 106 -11.30 1.95 7.34
CA TRP A 106 -11.22 0.54 7.70
C TRP A 106 -11.25 -0.41 6.49
N LEU A 107 -10.22 -1.23 6.33
CA LEU A 107 -10.20 -2.34 5.38
C LEU A 107 -10.54 -3.64 6.11
N HIS A 108 -11.48 -4.42 5.59
CA HIS A 108 -11.97 -5.62 6.27
C HIS A 108 -12.33 -6.74 5.31
N CYS A 109 -12.38 -7.98 5.82
CA CYS A 109 -12.84 -9.10 5.03
C CYS A 109 -14.31 -8.90 4.61
N HIS A 110 -14.59 -9.11 3.33
CA HIS A 110 -15.94 -9.20 2.80
C HIS A 110 -16.51 -10.60 3.08
N CYS A 111 -16.94 -10.83 4.32
CA CYS A 111 -17.60 -12.06 4.75
C CYS A 111 -18.84 -11.70 5.58
N GLN A 112 -19.97 -12.38 5.35
CA GLN A 112 -21.24 -12.11 6.05
C GLN A 112 -21.19 -12.32 7.59
N HIS A 113 -20.15 -12.97 8.12
CA HIS A 113 -20.03 -13.34 9.54
C HIS A 113 -18.74 -12.86 10.23
N SER A 114 -17.91 -12.05 9.56
CA SER A 114 -16.56 -11.68 10.06
C SER A 114 -16.36 -10.17 10.15
N TYR A 115 -17.36 -9.44 10.67
CA TYR A 115 -17.31 -7.99 10.89
C TYR A 115 -16.18 -7.51 11.85
N GLY A 116 -15.31 -8.40 12.33
CA GLY A 116 -14.18 -8.08 13.22
C GLY A 116 -12.77 -8.23 12.64
N ILE A 117 -12.59 -8.80 11.43
CA ILE A 117 -11.25 -9.01 10.86
C ILE A 117 -10.94 -7.92 9.84
N GLY A 118 -9.96 -7.09 10.16
CA GLY A 118 -9.55 -5.97 9.31
C GLY A 118 -8.39 -5.17 9.87
N ILE A 119 -8.11 -4.04 9.22
CA ILE A 119 -7.07 -3.09 9.57
C ILE A 119 -7.60 -1.67 9.46
N ALA A 120 -7.17 -0.81 10.38
CA ALA A 120 -7.41 0.62 10.28
C ALA A 120 -6.50 1.23 9.23
N ILE A 121 -7.04 2.15 8.43
CA ILE A 121 -6.27 2.96 7.49
C ILE A 121 -5.53 4.00 8.32
N ARG A 122 -4.25 3.74 8.62
CA ARG A 122 -3.40 4.65 9.40
C ARG A 122 -2.26 5.19 8.51
N PRO A 123 -1.87 6.46 8.66
CA PRO A 123 -0.83 7.08 7.81
C PRO A 123 0.53 6.39 7.83
N ASP A 124 0.82 5.61 8.87
CA ASP A 124 2.07 4.89 9.06
C ASP A 124 2.07 3.50 8.40
N SER A 125 0.89 2.89 8.23
CA SER A 125 0.73 1.51 7.74
C SER A 125 0.29 1.41 6.29
N ILE A 126 -0.41 2.40 5.73
CA ILE A 126 -0.92 2.35 4.35
C ILE A 126 -0.60 3.63 3.57
N PHE A 127 -0.09 3.44 2.35
CA PHE A 127 0.29 4.52 1.44
C PHE A 127 -0.51 4.42 0.16
N CYS A 128 -1.18 5.50 -0.18
CA CYS A 128 -2.08 5.59 -1.33
C CYS A 128 -1.48 6.49 -2.40
N TYR A 129 -1.59 6.07 -3.66
CA TYR A 129 -1.05 6.78 -4.82
C TYR A 129 -2.08 6.77 -5.95
N LYS A 130 -2.37 7.94 -6.53
CA LYS A 130 -3.26 8.12 -7.70
C LYS A 130 -2.53 7.99 -9.05
N PHE A 131 -1.45 7.22 -9.08
CA PHE A 131 -0.64 7.02 -10.28
C PHE A 131 0.04 5.66 -10.25
N ASN A 132 0.35 5.14 -11.44
CA ASN A 132 1.13 3.93 -11.60
C ASN A 132 2.64 4.25 -11.65
N PHE A 133 3.46 3.37 -11.09
CA PHE A 133 4.92 3.50 -11.09
C PHE A 133 5.58 2.13 -11.15
N SER A 134 6.84 2.09 -11.60
CA SER A 134 7.53 0.85 -11.96
C SER A 134 7.53 -0.19 -10.85
N TYR A 135 7.65 0.24 -9.59
CA TYR A 135 7.64 -0.67 -8.43
C TYR A 135 6.38 -1.52 -8.36
N VAL A 136 5.21 -0.93 -8.60
CA VAL A 136 3.92 -1.62 -8.59
C VAL A 136 3.78 -2.53 -9.80
N GLY A 137 4.31 -2.12 -10.95
CA GLY A 137 4.38 -2.96 -12.15
C GLY A 137 5.24 -4.21 -11.93
N GLU A 138 6.40 -4.07 -11.32
CA GLU A 138 7.31 -5.20 -11.06
C GLU A 138 6.78 -6.14 -9.98
N LEU A 139 6.12 -5.61 -8.93
CA LEU A 139 5.41 -6.44 -7.96
C LEU A 139 4.32 -7.29 -8.62
N GLN A 140 3.59 -6.75 -9.60
CA GLN A 140 2.62 -7.54 -10.37
C GLN A 140 3.32 -8.62 -11.20
N SER A 141 4.37 -8.27 -11.94
CA SER A 141 5.13 -9.19 -12.78
C SER A 141 5.74 -10.36 -12.00
N GLU A 142 6.42 -10.09 -10.88
CA GLU A 142 7.01 -11.15 -10.04
C GLU A 142 5.94 -12.04 -9.39
N CYS A 143 4.73 -11.53 -9.24
CA CYS A 143 3.57 -12.27 -8.74
C CYS A 143 2.85 -13.07 -9.85
N GLY A 144 3.40 -13.08 -11.07
CA GLY A 144 2.85 -13.81 -12.22
C GLY A 144 1.71 -13.09 -12.93
N MET A 145 1.45 -11.82 -12.61
CA MET A 145 0.45 -11.00 -13.29
C MET A 145 1.06 -10.25 -14.46
N LYS A 146 0.26 -10.00 -15.50
CA LYS A 146 0.58 -8.94 -16.46
C LYS A 146 0.36 -7.58 -15.77
N PRO A 147 1.33 -6.65 -15.76
CA PRO A 147 1.16 -5.35 -15.12
C PRO A 147 -0.06 -4.61 -15.65
N LEU A 148 -0.97 -4.27 -14.74
CA LEU A 148 -2.14 -3.48 -15.05
C LEU A 148 -1.76 -2.00 -15.09
N ARG A 149 -2.42 -1.26 -15.98
CA ARG A 149 -2.44 0.20 -15.90
C ARG A 149 -3.49 0.57 -14.86
N VAL A 150 -3.04 1.12 -13.75
CA VAL A 150 -3.89 1.39 -12.57
C VAL A 150 -4.08 2.87 -12.40
N ASP A 151 -5.28 3.24 -11.99
CA ASP A 151 -5.67 4.61 -11.66
C ASP A 151 -5.32 4.92 -10.21
N PHE A 152 -5.34 3.88 -9.38
CA PHE A 152 -5.07 4.00 -7.96
C PHE A 152 -4.38 2.76 -7.39
N VAL A 153 -3.45 2.96 -6.46
CA VAL A 153 -2.79 1.89 -5.71
C VAL A 153 -2.64 2.26 -4.24
N ALA A 154 -3.05 1.34 -3.38
CA ALA A 154 -2.80 1.37 -1.96
C ALA A 154 -1.80 0.28 -1.57
N ILE A 155 -0.73 0.66 -0.89
CA ILE A 155 0.29 -0.26 -0.38
C ILE A 155 0.22 -0.26 1.14
N HIS A 156 -0.26 -1.38 1.70
CA HIS A 156 -0.30 -1.63 3.13
C HIS A 156 0.96 -2.39 3.55
N TYR A 157 1.79 -1.75 4.35
CA TYR A 157 2.89 -2.37 5.08
C TYR A 157 2.31 -2.93 6.38
N GLY A 158 1.89 -4.20 6.34
CA GLY A 158 1.39 -4.91 7.50
C GLY A 158 2.43 -5.02 8.62
N VAL A 159 2.01 -5.61 9.74
CA VAL A 159 2.88 -5.76 10.91
C VAL A 159 3.98 -6.77 10.60
N TRP A 160 5.23 -6.32 10.68
CA TRP A 160 6.39 -7.19 10.62
C TRP A 160 6.32 -8.22 11.78
N TYR A 161 6.43 -9.51 11.50
CA TYR A 161 6.23 -10.57 12.52
C TYR A 161 7.11 -10.40 13.78
N ARG A 162 8.31 -9.79 13.67
CA ARG A 162 9.15 -9.50 14.84
C ARG A 162 8.63 -8.35 15.73
N ASP A 163 7.79 -7.48 15.18
CA ASP A 163 7.17 -6.37 15.92
C ASP A 163 5.80 -6.74 16.49
N ALA A 164 5.20 -7.86 16.04
CA ALA A 164 3.98 -8.41 16.64
C ALA A 164 4.16 -8.71 18.14
N GLY A 165 5.34 -9.20 18.54
CA GLY A 165 5.71 -9.42 19.95
C GLY A 165 6.01 -8.13 20.75
N ARG A 166 6.25 -7.00 20.07
CA ARG A 166 6.43 -5.68 20.71
C ARG A 166 5.11 -4.94 20.87
N ILE A 167 4.21 -5.04 19.89
CA ILE A 167 2.88 -4.44 19.96
C ILE A 167 2.02 -5.11 21.05
N SER A 168 2.22 -6.41 21.30
CA SER A 168 1.58 -7.11 22.43
C SER A 168 2.10 -6.68 23.81
N SER A 169 3.30 -6.08 23.89
CA SER A 169 3.94 -5.67 25.15
C SER A 169 3.87 -4.16 25.42
N SER A 170 3.57 -3.32 24.41
CA SER A 170 3.22 -1.91 24.62
C SER A 170 1.76 -1.79 25.04
N GLY A 171 1.51 -1.79 26.35
CA GLY A 171 0.19 -1.67 26.94
C GLY A 171 -0.52 -0.35 26.63
N ALA A 172 -1.44 -0.35 25.67
CA ALA A 172 -2.65 0.48 25.60
C ALA A 172 -3.38 0.22 24.28
N GLY A 173 -4.21 -0.82 24.22
CA GLY A 173 -5.07 -1.08 23.06
C GLY A 173 -5.51 -2.53 22.95
N ARG A 174 -6.66 -2.85 23.52
CA ARG A 174 -7.31 -4.16 23.45
C ARG A 174 -7.46 -4.61 21.99
N LEU A 175 -6.89 -5.77 21.64
CA LEU A 175 -7.55 -6.85 20.91
C LEU A 175 -6.66 -8.10 21.00
N LYS A 176 -7.08 -9.01 21.88
CA LYS A 176 -6.52 -10.35 22.01
C LYS A 176 -6.83 -11.12 20.73
N TRP A 177 -5.86 -11.24 19.82
CA TRP A 177 -5.81 -12.40 18.92
C TRP A 177 -5.14 -13.53 19.70
N ALA A 178 -5.87 -14.03 20.70
CA ALA A 178 -5.46 -15.16 21.51
C ALA A 178 -6.26 -16.37 21.03
N LEU A 179 -5.50 -17.41 20.66
CA LEU A 179 -5.93 -18.75 20.29
C LEU A 179 -6.63 -18.74 18.92
N TRP A 180 -6.30 -19.56 17.94
CA TRP A 180 -6.15 -21.01 18.05
C TRP A 180 -4.94 -21.49 17.23
N SER A 181 -4.20 -22.43 17.81
CA SER A 181 -3.27 -23.33 17.13
C SER A 181 -3.78 -24.74 17.35
N ALA A 182 -4.14 -25.43 16.28
CA ALA A 182 -4.16 -26.88 16.12
C ALA A 182 -4.25 -27.17 14.61
#